data_AF-A0A937SXM1-F1
#
_entry.id   AF-A0A937SXM1-F1
#
_cell.length_a   1.000
_cell.length_b   1.000
_cell.length_c   1.000
_cell.angle_alpha   90.00
_cell.angle_beta   90.00
_cell.angle_gamma   90.00
#
_symmetry.space_group_name_H-M   'P 1'
#
loop_
_entity.id
_entity.type
_entity.pdbx_description
1 polymer ?
#
loop_
_entity_poly.entity_id
_entity_poly.type
_entity_poly.pdbx_seq_one_letter_code
_entity_poly.pdbx_strand_id
1 'polypeptide(L)'
;MTPFSWSFREWLRAFMVFAVGLLLGMVIWGTSPMFTEYVEPWDAGFRYYGGALFAAGFAAAVFLPKAFWVAPIGVYVGQLFYCLYVYEPEGVSLWPIGMLLAVFYCVAAFAGGLACAVSVLLIRSALGILRFVTGSRKQVDDAT
;
A
#
# COMPACT_ATOMS: atom_id res chain seq x y z
N MET A 1 -17.92 -6.81 4.21
CA MET A 1 -18.04 -6.19 5.56
C MET A 1 -17.84 -4.70 5.41
N THR A 2 -18.80 -3.89 5.84
CA THR A 2 -18.72 -2.43 5.77
C THR A 2 -17.84 -1.89 6.91
N PRO A 3 -17.14 -0.75 6.73
CA PRO A 3 -16.28 -0.18 7.78
C PRO A 3 -17.01 0.19 9.07
N PHE A 4 -18.34 0.29 9.04
CA PHE A 4 -19.19 0.61 10.19
C PHE A 4 -19.27 -0.48 11.27
N SER A 5 -18.88 -1.72 10.97
CA SER A 5 -18.88 -2.83 11.95
C SER A 5 -17.50 -3.13 12.56
N TRP A 6 -16.50 -2.29 12.29
CA TRP A 6 -15.13 -2.53 12.75
C TRP A 6 -14.97 -2.19 14.24
N SER A 7 -14.22 -3.03 14.94
CA SER A 7 -13.77 -2.77 16.31
C SER A 7 -12.77 -1.61 16.35
N PHE A 8 -12.59 -1.00 17.52
CA PHE A 8 -11.60 0.07 17.72
C PHE A 8 -10.19 -0.32 17.25
N ARG A 9 -9.75 -1.56 17.52
CA ARG A 9 -8.45 -2.07 17.07
C ARG A 9 -8.32 -2.10 15.55
N GLU A 10 -9.41 -2.38 14.84
CA GLU A 10 -9.42 -2.42 13.38
C GLU A 10 -9.41 -1.03 12.79
N TRP A 11 -10.10 -0.08 13.41
CA TRP A 11 -9.96 1.34 13.10
C TRP A 11 -8.53 1.84 13.27
N LEU A 12 -7.88 1.51 14.40
CA LEU A 12 -6.47 1.87 14.63
C LEU A 12 -5.55 1.27 13.56
N ARG A 13 -5.75 0.00 13.19
CA ARG A 13 -4.93 -0.65 12.15
C ARG A 13 -5.22 -0.09 10.77
N ALA A 14 -6.45 0.29 10.46
CA ALA A 14 -6.79 0.97 9.20
C ALA A 14 -6.17 2.36 9.14
N PHE A 15 -6.15 3.09 10.26
CA PHE A 15 -5.42 4.34 10.38
C PHE A 15 -3.91 4.13 10.15
N MET A 16 -3.31 3.05 10.66
CA MET A 16 -1.91 2.71 10.35
C MET A 16 -1.70 2.45 8.85
N VAL A 17 -2.62 1.75 8.17
CA VAL A 17 -2.55 1.57 6.70
C VAL A 17 -2.55 2.93 6.00
N PHE A 18 -3.43 3.85 6.41
CA PHE A 18 -3.48 5.21 5.88
C PHE A 18 -2.18 5.98 6.15
N ALA A 19 -1.71 6.01 7.40
CA ALA A 19 -0.54 6.77 7.82
C ALA A 19 0.75 6.28 7.15
N VAL A 20 0.91 4.96 7.03
CA VAL A 20 2.05 4.37 6.29
C VAL A 20 1.94 4.68 4.80
N GLY A 21 0.75 4.56 4.23
CA GLY A 21 0.52 4.99 2.84
C GLY A 21 0.90 6.45 2.62
N LEU A 22 0.49 7.34 3.51
CA LEU A 22 0.82 8.76 3.49
C LEU A 22 2.33 9.00 3.51
N LEU A 23 3.04 8.39 4.46
CA LEU A 23 4.50 8.53 4.54
C LEU A 23 5.18 8.01 3.28
N LEU A 24 4.74 6.86 2.75
CA LEU A 24 5.29 6.30 1.53
C LEU A 24 4.99 7.17 0.30
N GLY A 25 3.82 7.79 0.22
CA GLY A 25 3.48 8.78 -0.80
C GLY A 25 4.43 9.98 -0.77
N MET A 26 4.75 10.50 0.42
CA MET A 26 5.76 11.55 0.58
C MET A 26 7.16 11.09 0.17
N VAL A 27 7.53 9.86 0.53
CA VAL A 27 8.83 9.28 0.18
C VAL A 27 8.99 9.14 -1.33
N ILE A 28 7.96 8.68 -2.07
CA ILE A 28 8.01 8.55 -3.53
C ILE A 28 8.42 9.87 -4.19
N TRP A 29 7.86 10.98 -3.73
CA TRP A 29 8.23 12.31 -4.19
C TRP A 29 9.63 12.72 -3.75
N GLY A 30 9.91 12.63 -2.44
CA GLY A 30 11.18 13.07 -1.87
C GLY A 30 12.40 12.33 -2.42
N THR A 31 12.23 11.08 -2.85
CA THR A 31 13.32 10.28 -3.42
C THR A 31 13.34 10.26 -4.95
N SER A 32 12.36 10.85 -5.63
CA SER A 32 12.30 10.83 -7.10
C SER A 32 13.57 11.37 -7.77
N PRO A 33 14.12 12.54 -7.38
CA PRO A 33 15.34 13.06 -7.98
C PRO A 33 16.54 12.14 -7.79
N MET A 34 16.61 11.44 -6.65
CA MET A 34 17.74 10.57 -6.30
C MET A 34 17.77 9.28 -7.15
N PHE A 35 16.62 8.81 -7.62
CA PHE A 35 16.52 7.55 -8.35
C PHE A 35 16.32 7.72 -9.85
N THR A 36 15.84 8.87 -10.32
CA THR A 36 15.33 9.00 -11.69
C THR A 36 15.78 10.26 -12.41
N GLU A 37 16.49 11.17 -11.74
CA GLU A 37 16.82 12.52 -12.22
C GLU A 37 15.60 13.44 -12.42
N TYR A 38 14.38 12.91 -12.36
CA TYR A 38 13.14 13.69 -12.45
C TYR A 38 12.63 14.11 -11.07
N VAL A 39 12.25 15.38 -10.97
CA VAL A 39 11.63 15.95 -9.78
C VAL A 39 10.22 15.39 -9.59
N GLU A 40 9.42 15.41 -10.65
CA GLU A 40 8.07 14.87 -10.64
C GLU A 40 8.13 13.36 -10.93
N PRO A 41 7.67 12.49 -10.02
CA PRO A 41 7.92 11.05 -10.13
C PRO A 41 7.28 10.40 -11.36
N TRP A 42 6.22 10.98 -11.93
CA TRP A 42 5.59 10.49 -13.14
C TRP A 42 6.42 10.72 -14.42
N ASP A 43 7.34 11.68 -14.44
CA ASP A 43 8.19 11.94 -15.61
C ASP A 43 9.20 10.81 -15.84
N ALA A 44 9.54 10.08 -14.76
CA ALA A 44 10.36 8.86 -14.82
C ALA A 44 9.66 7.65 -15.49
N GLY A 45 8.42 7.82 -15.93
CA GLY A 45 7.64 6.80 -16.61
C GLY A 45 7.07 5.70 -15.69
N PHE A 46 6.29 4.81 -16.31
CA PHE A 46 5.46 3.85 -15.57
C PHE A 46 6.25 2.83 -14.74
N ARG A 47 7.45 2.43 -15.18
CA ARG A 47 8.25 1.41 -14.48
C ARG A 47 8.66 1.87 -13.08
N TYR A 48 9.11 3.11 -12.95
CA TYR A 48 9.46 3.68 -11.66
C TYR A 48 8.20 4.06 -10.89
N TYR A 49 7.37 4.96 -11.42
CA TYR A 49 6.27 5.53 -10.66
C TYR A 49 5.20 4.49 -10.33
N GLY A 50 4.78 3.70 -11.31
CA GLY A 50 3.83 2.61 -11.12
C GLY A 50 4.36 1.53 -10.18
N GLY A 51 5.65 1.18 -10.29
CA GLY A 51 6.32 0.22 -9.41
C GLY A 51 6.38 0.72 -7.96
N ALA A 52 6.75 1.98 -7.75
CA ALA A 52 6.82 2.61 -6.44
C ALA A 52 5.44 2.72 -5.78
N LEU A 53 4.41 3.10 -6.55
CA LEU A 53 3.03 3.13 -6.09
C LEU A 53 2.54 1.73 -5.70
N PHE A 54 2.81 0.71 -6.53
CA PHE A 54 2.48 -0.68 -6.21
C PHE A 54 3.16 -1.13 -4.91
N ALA A 55 4.47 -0.90 -4.78
CA ALA A 55 5.22 -1.25 -3.58
C ALA A 55 4.69 -0.53 -2.34
N ALA A 56 4.35 0.76 -2.45
CA ALA A 56 3.78 1.55 -1.36
C ALA A 56 2.41 1.01 -0.92
N GLY A 57 1.53 0.71 -1.87
CA GLY A 57 0.23 0.11 -1.59
C GLY A 57 0.35 -1.26 -0.92
N PHE A 58 1.27 -2.10 -1.41
CA PHE A 58 1.54 -3.41 -0.82
C PHE A 58 2.05 -3.30 0.62
N ALA A 59 3.06 -2.47 0.85
CA ALA A 59 3.69 -2.28 2.15
C ALA A 59 2.70 -1.70 3.18
N ALA A 60 1.91 -0.70 2.78
CA ALA A 60 0.90 -0.10 3.66
C ALA A 60 -0.18 -1.12 4.07
N ALA A 61 -0.62 -2.00 3.17
CA ALA A 61 -1.69 -2.95 3.43
C ALA A 61 -1.30 -4.08 4.43
N VAL A 62 0.00 -4.29 4.72
CA VAL A 62 0.48 -5.35 5.64
C VAL A 62 -0.17 -5.26 7.03
N PHE A 63 -0.42 -4.04 7.52
CA PHE A 63 -0.97 -3.81 8.86
C PHE A 63 -2.41 -4.29 9.00
N LEU A 64 -3.21 -4.14 7.95
CA LEU A 64 -4.59 -4.61 7.90
C LEU A 64 -4.98 -4.97 6.47
N PRO A 65 -4.68 -6.20 6.03
CA PRO A 65 -4.88 -6.57 4.63
C PRO A 65 -6.35 -6.52 4.19
N LYS A 66 -7.30 -6.66 5.12
CA LYS A 66 -8.74 -6.47 4.84
C LYS A 66 -9.14 -5.03 4.50
N ALA A 67 -8.30 -4.05 4.86
CA ALA A 67 -8.49 -2.62 4.63
C ALA A 67 -7.52 -2.09 3.56
N PHE A 68 -7.07 -2.95 2.65
CA PHE A 68 -6.10 -2.59 1.61
C PHE A 68 -6.52 -1.38 0.75
N TRP A 69 -7.83 -1.17 0.58
CA TRP A 69 -8.38 -0.02 -0.16
C TRP A 69 -8.05 1.33 0.48
N VAL A 70 -7.67 1.37 1.76
CA VAL A 70 -7.23 2.58 2.46
C VAL A 70 -5.82 2.99 2.01
N ALA A 71 -4.98 2.02 1.60
CA ALA A 71 -3.60 2.27 1.19
C ALA A 71 -3.46 3.29 0.04
N PRO A 72 -4.16 3.17 -1.11
CA PRO A 72 -4.06 4.15 -2.19
C PRO A 72 -4.54 5.55 -1.77
N ILE A 73 -5.50 5.66 -0.84
CA ILE A 73 -5.94 6.96 -0.30
C ILE A 73 -4.81 7.61 0.49
N GLY A 74 -4.17 6.85 1.38
CA GLY A 74 -3.00 7.31 2.12
C GLY A 74 -1.88 7.75 1.19
N VAL A 75 -1.50 6.90 0.23
CA VAL A 75 -0.46 7.20 -0.76
C VAL A 75 -0.76 8.49 -1.52
N TYR A 76 -1.97 8.64 -2.06
CA TYR A 76 -2.37 9.87 -2.76
C TYR A 76 -2.27 11.11 -1.87
N VAL A 77 -2.81 11.05 -0.65
CA VAL A 77 -2.77 12.17 0.30
C VAL A 77 -1.32 12.51 0.69
N GLY A 78 -0.45 11.51 0.81
CA GLY A 78 0.97 11.70 1.06
C GLY A 78 1.69 12.46 -0.05
N GLN A 79 1.42 12.10 -1.30
CA GLN A 79 1.94 12.82 -2.46
C GLN A 79 1.45 14.27 -2.48
N LEU A 80 0.15 14.48 -2.24
CA LEU A 80 -0.44 15.81 -2.16
C LEU A 80 0.18 16.63 -1.02
N PHE A 81 0.40 16.01 0.14
CA PHE A 81 1.04 16.66 1.29
C PHE A 81 2.48 17.09 0.94
N TYR A 82 3.24 16.23 0.27
CA TYR A 82 4.57 16.61 -0.21
C TYR A 82 4.50 17.81 -1.15
N CYS A 83 3.59 17.80 -2.12
CA CYS A 83 3.43 18.90 -3.07
C CYS A 83 3.03 20.23 -2.40
N LEU A 84 2.19 20.17 -1.37
CA LEU A 84 1.69 21.38 -0.69
C LEU A 84 2.70 21.99 0.29
N TYR A 85 3.53 21.18 0.92
CA TYR A 85 4.33 21.62 2.08
C TYR A 85 5.84 21.45 1.93
N VAL A 86 6.30 20.66 0.96
CA VAL A 86 7.73 20.33 0.79
C VAL A 86 8.23 20.69 -0.59
N TYR A 87 7.38 20.54 -1.62
CA TYR A 87 7.78 20.81 -2.99
C TYR A 87 7.85 22.31 -3.27
N GLU A 88 9.04 22.78 -3.65
CA GLU A 88 9.29 24.16 -4.05
C GLU A 88 9.64 24.18 -5.54
N PRO A 89 8.65 24.44 -6.43
CA PRO A 89 8.90 24.42 -7.86
C PRO A 89 9.73 25.63 -8.32
N GLU A 90 10.80 25.37 -9.06
CA GLU A 90 11.52 26.40 -9.80
C GLU A 90 10.79 26.70 -11.12
N GLY A 91 9.87 27.67 -11.10
CA GLY A 91 9.14 28.14 -12.28
C GLY A 91 7.72 27.59 -12.42
N VAL A 92 7.24 27.42 -13.66
CA VAL A 92 5.86 26.95 -13.93
C VAL A 92 5.80 25.43 -13.70
N SER A 93 5.19 25.00 -12.59
CA SER A 93 4.96 23.59 -12.32
C SER A 93 3.52 23.17 -12.60
N LEU A 94 3.39 21.99 -13.19
CA LEU A 94 2.11 21.37 -13.53
C LEU A 94 1.63 20.40 -12.45
N TRP A 95 2.27 20.39 -11.26
CA TRP A 95 1.93 19.47 -10.18
C TRP A 95 0.43 19.47 -9.80
N PRO A 96 -0.36 20.56 -9.85
CA PRO A 96 -1.78 20.49 -9.52
C PRO A 96 -2.55 19.62 -10.51
N ILE A 97 -2.21 19.72 -11.81
CA ILE A 97 -2.79 18.88 -12.87
C ILE A 97 -2.24 17.46 -12.77
N GLY A 98 -0.95 17.32 -12.48
CA GLY A 98 -0.30 16.04 -12.20
C GLY A 98 -0.98 15.28 -11.06
N MET A 99 -1.38 15.96 -9.98
CA MET A 99 -2.14 15.37 -8.87
C MET A 99 -3.52 14.89 -9.33
N LEU A 100 -4.26 15.67 -10.13
CA LEU A 100 -5.55 15.22 -10.68
C LEU A 100 -5.40 13.93 -11.50
N LEU A 101 -4.32 13.82 -12.28
CA LEU A 101 -4.02 12.62 -13.06
C LEU A 101 -3.45 11.48 -12.21
N ALA A 102 -2.74 11.79 -11.12
CA ALA A 102 -2.15 10.81 -10.20
C ALA A 102 -3.21 9.93 -9.52
N VAL A 103 -4.46 10.38 -9.44
CA VAL A 103 -5.60 9.54 -9.00
C VAL A 103 -5.71 8.27 -9.84
N PHE A 104 -5.52 8.35 -11.17
CA PHE A 104 -5.55 7.18 -12.04
C PHE A 104 -4.33 6.27 -11.82
N TYR A 105 -3.17 6.85 -11.55
CA TYR A 105 -1.97 6.09 -11.21
C TYR A 105 -2.10 5.35 -9.87
N CYS A 106 -2.92 5.85 -8.93
CA CYS A 106 -3.19 5.18 -7.66
C CYS A 106 -3.89 3.81 -7.83
N VAL A 107 -4.35 3.44 -9.04
CA VAL A 107 -4.72 2.06 -9.38
C VAL A 107 -3.55 1.10 -9.15
N ALA A 108 -2.31 1.52 -9.39
CA ALA A 108 -1.13 0.71 -9.08
C ALA A 108 -0.98 0.47 -7.57
N ALA A 109 -1.18 1.50 -6.75
CA ALA A 109 -1.18 1.35 -5.29
C ALA A 109 -2.34 0.49 -4.79
N PHE A 110 -3.53 0.62 -5.40
CA PHE A 110 -4.65 -0.27 -5.12
C PHE A 110 -4.30 -1.73 -5.46
N ALA A 111 -3.70 -1.97 -6.63
CA ALA A 111 -3.26 -3.30 -7.04
C ALA A 111 -2.22 -3.90 -6.08
N GLY A 112 -1.27 -3.09 -5.60
CA GLY A 112 -0.31 -3.48 -4.58
C GLY A 112 -0.96 -3.88 -3.26
N GLY A 113 -1.90 -3.06 -2.78
CA GLY A 113 -2.67 -3.37 -1.57
C GLY A 113 -3.49 -4.65 -1.72
N LEU A 114 -4.15 -4.84 -2.86
CA LEU A 114 -4.91 -6.05 -3.17
C LEU A 114 -3.99 -7.28 -3.21
N ALA A 115 -2.83 -7.17 -3.85
CA ALA A 115 -1.84 -8.24 -3.90
C ALA A 115 -1.41 -8.66 -2.49
N CYS A 116 -1.13 -7.70 -1.59
CA CYS A 116 -0.85 -7.99 -0.19
C CYS A 116 -1.99 -8.76 0.49
N ALA A 117 -3.24 -8.30 0.29
CA ALA A 117 -4.43 -8.95 0.84
C ALA A 117 -4.55 -10.41 0.40
N VAL A 118 -4.38 -10.67 -0.90
CA VAL A 118 -4.40 -12.01 -1.47
C VAL A 118 -3.26 -12.86 -0.92
N SER A 119 -2.04 -12.33 -0.86
CA SER A 119 -0.88 -13.06 -0.32
C SER A 119 -1.10 -13.48 1.13
N VAL A 120 -1.64 -12.61 1.98
CA VAL A 120 -1.94 -12.96 3.38
C VAL A 120 -3.02 -14.04 3.47
N LEU A 121 -4.05 -13.99 2.63
CA LEU A 121 -5.08 -15.04 2.59
C LEU A 121 -4.48 -16.39 2.19
N LEU A 122 -3.66 -16.43 1.14
CA LEU A 122 -3.00 -17.65 0.69
C LEU A 122 -2.10 -18.25 1.77
N ILE A 123 -1.29 -17.43 2.44
CA ILE A 123 -0.40 -17.86 3.53
C ILE A 123 -1.24 -18.45 4.69
N ARG A 124 -2.33 -17.80 5.07
CA ARG A 124 -3.21 -18.30 6.14
C ARG A 124 -3.86 -19.63 5.79
N SER A 125 -4.33 -19.78 4.55
CA SER A 125 -4.91 -21.03 4.05
C SER A 125 -3.87 -22.17 4.07
N ALA A 126 -2.66 -21.92 3.57
CA ALA A 126 -1.58 -22.90 3.57
C ALA A 126 -1.21 -23.36 5.00
N LEU A 127 -1.06 -22.40 5.93
CA LEU A 127 -0.79 -22.72 7.34
C LEU A 127 -1.93 -23.49 8.01
N GLY A 128 -3.18 -23.20 7.65
CA GLY A 128 -4.34 -23.96 8.12
C GLY A 128 -4.30 -25.42 7.67
N ILE A 129 -4.03 -25.66 6.39
CA ILE A 129 -3.89 -27.01 5.81
C ILE A 129 -2.75 -27.77 6.49
N LEU A 130 -1.58 -27.14 6.65
CA LEU A 130 -0.43 -27.76 7.30
C LEU A 130 -0.76 -28.19 8.74
N ARG A 131 -1.40 -27.31 9.53
CA ARG A 131 -1.81 -27.62 10.91
C ARG A 131 -2.79 -28.78 10.98
N PHE A 132 -3.75 -28.83 10.07
CA PHE A 132 -4.71 -29.94 9.97
C PHE A 132 -3.99 -31.26 9.70
N VAL A 133 -3.12 -31.31 8.69
CA VAL A 133 -2.36 -32.51 8.33
C VAL A 133 -1.45 -32.98 9.48
N THR A 134 -0.74 -32.06 10.14
CA THR A 134 0.13 -32.43 11.28
C THR A 134 -0.65 -32.86 12.51
N GLY A 135 -1.82 -32.26 12.77
CA GLY A 135 -2.68 -32.63 13.89
C GLY A 135 -3.27 -34.03 13.71
N SER A 136 -3.73 -34.35 12.50
CA SER A 136 -4.23 -35.70 12.16
C SER A 136 -3.16 -36.78 12.29
N ARG A 137 -1.89 -36.50 11.94
CA ARG A 137 -0.80 -37.46 12.15
C ARG A 137 -0.57 -37.80 13.61
N LYS A 138 -0.49 -36.78 14.48
CA LYS A 138 -0.24 -36.98 15.90
C LYS A 138 -1.34 -37.83 16.56
N GLN A 139 -2.60 -37.65 16.16
CA GLN A 139 -3.71 -38.44 16.68
C GLN A 139 -3.65 -39.93 16.28
N VAL A 140 -3.06 -40.25 15.13
CA VAL A 140 -2.86 -41.65 14.69
C VAL A 140 -1.74 -42.30 15.49
N ASP A 141 -0.63 -41.58 15.70
CA ASP A 141 0.52 -42.10 16.46
C ASP A 141 0.20 -42.32 17.95
N ASP A 142 -0.63 -41.46 18.56
CA ASP A 142 -1.09 -41.61 19.96
C ASP A 142 -2.09 -42.78 20.14
N ALA A 143 -2.63 -43.33 19.04
CA ALA A 143 -3.63 -44.41 19.04
C ALA A 143 -3.04 -45.81 18.75
N THR A 144 -1.74 -45.88 18.42
CA THR A 144 -0.98 -47.13 18.18
C THR A 144 -0.04 -47.46 19.32
#